data_AF-A0A9P4JAU1-F1
#
_entry.id   AF-A0A9P4JAU1-F1
#
_cell.length_a   1.000
_cell.length_b   1.000
_cell.length_c   1.000
_cell.angle_alpha   90.00
_cell.angle_beta   90.00
_cell.angle_gamma   90.00
#
_symmetry.space_group_name_H-M   'P 1'
#
loop_
_entity.id
_entity.type
_entity.pdbx_description
1 polymer ?
#
loop_
_entity_poly.entity_id
_entity_poly.type
_entity_poly.pdbx_seq_one_letter_code
_entity_poly.pdbx_strand_id
1 'polypeptide(L)'
;MLFLAAAAGLSAAMPTKETHKKVTEPQTTPADFFQGPLVFSGLSLNSTEGSCGTKVASGTITEGACNDLHTLSIGIHQRADKQCTFTMWTGTHTCDGAGKSEEIIIPSGTDSTCINTGVLDGGKWYVASGIYKC
;
A
#
# COMPACT_ATOMS: atom_id res chain seq x y z
N MET A 1 13.87 -75.92 12.00
CA MET A 1 13.04 -74.79 12.49
C MET A 1 13.96 -73.57 12.53
N LEU A 2 13.72 -72.42 11.94
CA LEU A 2 12.64 -71.84 11.16
C LEU A 2 13.32 -70.71 10.32
N PHE A 3 13.08 -70.62 9.02
CA PHE A 3 13.55 -69.50 8.19
C PHE A 3 12.64 -68.29 8.41
N LEU A 4 13.17 -67.09 8.65
CA LEU A 4 12.44 -65.83 8.52
C LEU A 4 13.14 -64.94 7.49
N ALA A 5 12.49 -64.73 6.35
CA ALA A 5 12.84 -63.73 5.36
C ALA A 5 12.00 -62.47 5.62
N ALA A 6 12.63 -61.32 5.76
CA ALA A 6 11.95 -60.02 5.83
C ALA A 6 12.04 -59.34 4.47
N ALA A 7 10.89 -59.12 3.81
CA ALA A 7 10.80 -58.41 2.55
C ALA A 7 10.79 -56.89 2.81
N ALA A 8 11.80 -56.17 2.31
CA ALA A 8 11.83 -54.72 2.29
C ALA A 8 11.05 -54.21 1.07
N GLY A 9 9.90 -53.60 1.30
CA GLY A 9 9.14 -52.91 0.26
C GLY A 9 9.79 -51.55 -0.06
N LEU A 10 10.23 -51.34 -1.30
CA LEU A 10 10.61 -50.03 -1.80
C LEU A 10 9.36 -49.23 -2.13
N SER A 11 9.02 -48.25 -1.30
CA SER A 11 8.03 -47.23 -1.65
C SER A 11 8.71 -46.14 -2.47
N ALA A 12 8.59 -46.18 -3.79
CA ALA A 12 9.04 -45.09 -4.65
C ALA A 12 8.04 -43.92 -4.55
N ALA A 13 8.39 -42.88 -3.78
CA ALA A 13 7.67 -41.62 -3.80
C ALA A 13 7.92 -40.94 -5.15
N MET A 14 6.87 -40.77 -5.94
CA MET A 14 6.92 -39.98 -7.18
C MET A 14 7.07 -38.49 -6.84
N PRO A 15 7.87 -37.72 -7.60
CA PRO A 15 7.97 -36.28 -7.38
C PRO A 15 6.69 -35.61 -7.87
N THR A 16 5.88 -35.10 -6.95
CA THR A 16 4.79 -34.17 -7.28
C THR A 16 5.41 -32.87 -7.80
N LYS A 17 5.06 -32.51 -9.04
CA LYS A 17 5.32 -31.17 -9.60
C LYS A 17 4.49 -30.15 -8.81
N GLU A 18 5.04 -29.67 -7.69
CA GLU A 18 4.58 -28.48 -7.00
C GLU A 18 4.76 -27.28 -7.95
N THR A 19 3.65 -26.80 -8.50
CA THR A 19 3.64 -25.54 -9.23
C THR A 19 3.70 -24.44 -8.19
N HIS A 20 4.91 -24.05 -7.79
CA HIS A 20 5.13 -22.90 -6.92
C HIS A 20 4.58 -21.65 -7.63
N LYS A 21 3.34 -21.25 -7.31
CA LYS A 21 2.93 -19.86 -7.49
C LYS A 21 3.94 -19.05 -6.69
N LYS A 22 4.75 -18.24 -7.38
CA LYS A 22 5.59 -17.24 -6.74
C LYS A 22 4.68 -16.41 -5.84
N VAL A 23 4.79 -16.59 -4.52
CA VAL A 23 4.13 -15.72 -3.56
C VAL A 23 4.84 -14.38 -3.73
N THR A 24 4.24 -13.48 -4.49
CA THR A 24 4.70 -12.10 -4.58
C THR A 24 4.40 -11.48 -3.23
N GLU A 25 5.43 -11.21 -2.43
CA GLU A 25 5.26 -10.47 -1.17
C GLU A 25 4.58 -9.12 -1.47
N PRO A 26 3.62 -8.70 -0.62
CA PRO A 26 2.96 -7.41 -0.77
C PRO A 26 4.00 -6.29 -0.87
N GLN A 27 3.93 -5.51 -1.94
CA GLN A 27 4.89 -4.43 -2.13
C GLN A 27 4.62 -3.31 -1.13
N THR A 28 5.62 -2.95 -0.33
CA THR A 28 5.52 -1.81 0.59
C THR A 28 6.26 -0.61 0.02
N THR A 29 5.72 0.59 0.24
CA THR A 29 6.42 1.85 -0.06
C THR A 29 6.50 2.73 1.18
N PRO A 30 7.60 3.49 1.37
CA PRO A 30 7.65 4.52 2.41
C PRO A 30 6.58 5.59 2.19
N ALA A 31 6.03 6.09 3.29
CA ALA A 31 5.12 7.22 3.28
C ALA A 31 5.38 8.13 4.47
N ASP A 32 5.17 9.42 4.24
CA ASP A 32 5.23 10.46 5.25
C ASP A 32 3.85 11.09 5.44
N PHE A 33 3.53 11.48 6.67
CA PHE A 33 2.24 12.04 7.03
C PHE A 33 2.40 13.47 7.52
N PHE A 34 1.51 14.35 7.10
CA PHE A 34 1.69 15.79 7.31
C PHE A 34 0.40 16.49 7.73
N GLN A 35 0.58 17.62 8.42
CA GLN A 35 -0.46 18.53 8.88
C GLN A 35 -0.09 19.99 8.55
N GLY A 36 -1.04 20.91 8.71
CA GLY A 36 -0.80 22.35 8.55
C GLY A 36 -0.97 22.87 7.11
N PRO A 37 -0.87 24.20 6.90
CA PRO A 37 -1.32 24.84 5.68
C PRO A 37 -0.40 24.51 4.49
N LEU A 38 -0.93 23.72 3.57
CA LEU A 38 -0.52 23.70 2.18
C LEU A 38 -1.67 24.13 1.29
N VAL A 39 -1.33 24.83 0.22
CA VAL A 39 -2.28 25.12 -0.85
C VAL A 39 -2.13 24.02 -1.90
N PHE A 40 -3.06 23.07 -1.87
CA PHE A 40 -3.25 22.16 -2.99
C PHE A 40 -4.14 22.84 -4.03
N SER A 41 -3.72 22.87 -5.29
CA SER A 41 -4.58 23.29 -6.41
C SER A 41 -5.45 22.14 -6.95
N GLY A 42 -5.36 20.96 -6.35
CA GLY A 42 -6.04 19.72 -6.74
C GLY A 42 -5.93 18.63 -5.66
N LEU A 43 -6.04 17.36 -6.05
CA LEU A 43 -5.95 16.23 -5.12
C LEU A 43 -4.50 15.82 -4.81
N SER A 44 -3.55 16.15 -5.67
CA SER A 44 -2.15 15.76 -5.48
C SER A 44 -1.13 16.71 -6.12
N LEU A 45 0.13 16.60 -5.66
CA LEU A 45 1.33 17.22 -6.21
C LEU A 45 2.39 16.14 -6.39
N ASN A 46 2.91 15.99 -7.61
CA ASN A 46 3.79 14.87 -7.99
C ASN A 46 5.29 15.12 -7.76
N SER A 47 5.68 16.26 -7.20
CA SER A 47 7.07 16.51 -6.83
C SER A 47 7.11 17.30 -5.53
N THR A 48 8.05 16.92 -4.68
CA THR A 48 8.30 17.55 -3.38
C THR A 48 9.40 18.61 -3.41
N GLU A 49 9.64 19.27 -4.55
CA GLU A 49 10.38 20.55 -4.52
C GLU A 49 9.76 21.52 -3.47
N GLY A 50 8.49 21.30 -3.08
CA GLY A 50 7.89 21.75 -1.82
C GLY A 50 7.45 20.60 -0.89
N SER A 51 7.56 20.79 0.42
CA SER A 51 7.06 19.85 1.45
C SER A 51 5.56 19.56 1.29
N CYS A 52 5.08 18.36 1.66
CA CYS A 52 3.65 18.04 1.78
C CYS A 52 2.97 18.70 3.02
N GLY A 53 3.64 19.65 3.68
CA GLY A 53 3.15 20.38 4.85
C GLY A 53 4.15 20.30 6.00
N THR A 54 3.65 20.28 7.24
CA THR A 54 4.46 19.98 8.43
C THR A 54 4.41 18.48 8.66
N LYS A 55 5.55 17.80 8.51
CA LYS A 55 5.65 16.36 8.75
C LYS A 55 5.38 16.05 10.22
N VAL A 56 4.47 15.10 10.48
CA VAL A 56 4.08 14.67 11.83
C VAL A 56 4.39 13.20 12.09
N ALA A 57 4.52 12.38 11.04
CA ALA A 57 4.89 10.97 11.18
C ALA A 57 5.52 10.43 9.88
N SER A 58 6.12 9.24 9.99
CA SER A 58 6.60 8.41 8.89
C SER A 58 6.12 6.98 9.09
N GLY A 59 5.98 6.24 7.99
CA GLY A 59 5.63 4.83 8.02
C GLY A 59 5.79 4.19 6.64
N THR A 60 5.06 3.09 6.45
CA THR A 60 5.01 2.36 5.18
C THR A 60 3.57 2.04 4.82
N ILE A 61 3.25 2.12 3.53
CA ILE A 61 1.96 1.65 3.00
C ILE A 61 2.20 0.33 2.29
N THR A 62 1.36 -0.66 2.59
CA THR A 62 1.38 -1.96 1.92
C THR A 62 0.39 -1.97 0.77
N GLU A 63 0.81 -2.49 -0.39
CA GLU A 63 -0.05 -2.69 -1.54
C GLU A 63 -1.31 -3.49 -1.19
N GLY A 64 -2.46 -3.02 -1.67
CA GLY A 64 -3.74 -3.68 -1.48
C GLY A 64 -4.31 -3.57 -0.06
N ALA A 65 -3.53 -3.08 0.92
CA ALA A 65 -4.03 -2.81 2.26
C ALA A 65 -4.86 -1.53 2.27
N CYS A 66 -5.98 -1.57 3.00
CA CYS A 66 -6.76 -0.37 3.28
C CYS A 66 -6.08 0.44 4.38
N ASN A 67 -5.91 1.73 4.14
CA ASN A 67 -5.31 2.67 5.08
C ASN A 67 -6.40 3.65 5.54
N ASP A 68 -6.68 3.66 6.84
CA ASP A 68 -7.47 4.72 7.47
C ASP A 68 -6.57 5.96 7.63
N LEU A 69 -6.98 7.09 7.07
CA LEU A 69 -6.15 8.29 6.98
C LEU A 69 -6.51 9.25 8.10
N HIS A 70 -5.49 9.71 8.84
CA HIS A 70 -5.65 10.57 10.01
C HIS A 70 -4.97 11.94 9.88
N THR A 71 -4.38 12.23 8.72
CA THR A 71 -3.60 13.44 8.49
C THR A 71 -4.02 14.15 7.21
N LEU A 72 -3.94 15.49 7.19
CA LEU A 72 -4.38 16.34 6.09
C LEU A 72 -3.74 15.98 4.74
N SER A 73 -2.51 15.50 4.77
CA SER A 73 -1.88 14.97 3.57
C SER A 73 -0.97 13.78 3.88
N ILE A 74 -0.70 13.03 2.82
CA ILE A 74 0.23 11.91 2.80
C ILE A 74 1.19 12.07 1.63
N GLY A 75 2.49 11.92 1.87
CA GLY A 75 3.53 11.91 0.84
C GLY A 75 3.94 10.47 0.58
N ILE A 76 3.53 9.92 -0.56
CA ILE A 76 3.90 8.54 -0.94
C ILE A 76 5.16 8.60 -1.78
N HIS A 77 6.21 7.89 -1.35
CA HIS A 77 7.49 7.88 -2.05
C HIS A 77 7.35 7.16 -3.39
N GLN A 78 7.82 7.81 -4.44
CA GLN A 78 7.78 7.29 -5.80
C GLN A 78 8.78 6.15 -5.97
N ARG A 79 8.49 5.30 -6.94
CA ARG A 79 9.35 4.18 -7.30
C ARG A 79 10.05 4.46 -8.61
N ALA A 80 11.36 4.32 -8.65
CA ALA A 80 12.13 4.57 -9.87
C ALA A 80 11.80 3.57 -10.99
N ASP A 81 11.36 2.37 -10.64
CA ASP A 81 11.15 1.25 -11.57
C ASP A 81 9.74 1.17 -12.17
N LYS A 82 8.74 1.87 -11.59
CA LYS A 82 7.34 1.75 -12.02
C LYS A 82 6.46 2.91 -11.59
N GLN A 83 5.38 3.12 -12.33
CA GLN A 83 4.27 3.96 -11.94
C GLN A 83 3.30 3.15 -11.05
N CYS A 84 2.68 3.82 -10.10
CA CYS A 84 1.75 3.26 -9.14
C CYS A 84 0.50 4.13 -9.03
N THR A 85 -0.50 3.66 -8.29
CA THR A 85 -1.71 4.44 -7.99
C THR A 85 -2.05 4.44 -6.52
N PHE A 86 -2.80 5.46 -6.11
CA PHE A 86 -3.46 5.52 -4.82
C PHE A 86 -4.93 5.87 -5.05
N THR A 87 -5.83 4.94 -4.74
CA THR A 87 -7.27 5.20 -4.76
C THR A 87 -7.67 5.70 -3.39
N MET A 88 -8.30 6.86 -3.33
CA MET A 88 -8.73 7.50 -2.09
C MET A 88 -10.25 7.65 -2.06
N TRP A 89 -10.85 7.28 -0.94
CA TRP A 89 -12.27 7.51 -0.66
C TRP A 89 -12.41 8.57 0.41
N THR A 90 -13.12 9.66 0.10
CA THR A 90 -13.48 10.68 1.09
C THR A 90 -14.81 10.35 1.76
N GLY A 91 -14.88 10.60 3.07
CA GLY A 91 -16.09 10.40 3.88
C GLY A 91 -16.27 9.00 4.45
N THR A 92 -15.27 8.14 4.35
CA THR A 92 -15.27 6.80 4.96
C THR A 92 -13.90 6.44 5.54
N HIS A 93 -13.89 5.56 6.56
CA HIS A 93 -12.70 4.93 7.13
C HIS A 93 -12.37 3.58 6.46
N THR A 94 -13.26 3.06 5.61
CA THR A 94 -13.13 1.76 4.96
C THR A 94 -12.87 1.91 3.47
N CYS A 95 -12.26 0.89 2.86
CA CYS A 95 -11.96 0.84 1.42
C CYS A 95 -12.83 -0.21 0.71
N ASP A 96 -14.05 -0.42 1.19
CA ASP A 96 -15.02 -1.40 0.66
C ASP A 96 -15.73 -0.92 -0.62
N GLY A 97 -15.39 0.28 -1.11
CA GLY A 97 -16.00 0.88 -2.28
C GLY A 97 -17.23 1.75 -1.97
N ALA A 98 -17.62 1.89 -0.71
CA ALA A 98 -18.66 2.86 -0.33
C ALA A 98 -18.11 4.30 -0.43
N GLY A 99 -18.87 5.20 -1.06
CA GLY A 99 -18.51 6.61 -1.21
C GLY A 99 -17.88 6.97 -2.56
N LYS A 100 -17.50 8.24 -2.72
CA LYS A 100 -16.82 8.72 -3.93
C LYS A 100 -15.33 8.45 -3.80
N SER A 101 -14.78 7.76 -4.81
CA SER A 101 -13.34 7.51 -4.92
C SER A 101 -12.71 8.34 -6.00
N GLU A 102 -11.47 8.75 -5.77
CA GLU A 102 -10.60 9.37 -6.75
C GLU A 102 -9.33 8.53 -6.88
N GLU A 103 -8.92 8.23 -8.11
CA GLU A 103 -7.65 7.55 -8.37
C GLU A 103 -6.56 8.58 -8.66
N ILE A 104 -5.47 8.49 -7.91
CA ILE A 104 -4.33 9.38 -8.02
C ILE A 104 -3.14 8.61 -8.57
N ILE A 105 -2.54 9.14 -9.63
CA ILE A 105 -1.32 8.57 -10.22
C ILE A 105 -0.11 8.98 -9.38
N ILE A 106 0.70 8.00 -8.99
CA ILE A 106 2.03 8.17 -8.40
C ILE A 106 3.03 7.84 -9.50
N PRO A 107 3.64 8.83 -10.17
CA PRO A 107 4.56 8.57 -11.27
C PRO A 107 5.81 7.81 -10.80
N SER A 108 6.49 7.18 -11.75
CA SER A 108 7.81 6.63 -11.49
C SER A 108 8.81 7.76 -11.25
N GLY A 109 9.66 7.62 -10.24
CA GLY A 109 10.62 8.66 -9.87
C GLY A 109 11.28 8.39 -8.53
N THR A 110 11.96 9.40 -8.00
CA THR A 110 12.63 9.37 -6.69
C THR A 110 12.07 10.40 -5.71
N ASP A 111 11.05 11.15 -6.13
CA ASP A 111 10.39 12.16 -5.31
C ASP A 111 9.26 11.52 -4.47
N SER A 112 8.43 12.33 -3.82
CA SER A 112 7.15 11.88 -3.29
C SER A 112 5.98 12.55 -4.01
N THR A 113 4.87 11.81 -4.14
CA THR A 113 3.58 12.38 -4.50
C THR A 113 2.83 12.75 -3.23
N CYS A 114 2.61 14.05 -3.01
CA CYS A 114 1.76 14.56 -1.93
C CYS A 114 0.30 14.41 -2.33
N ILE A 115 -0.51 13.81 -1.47
CA ILE A 115 -1.95 13.63 -1.66
C ILE A 115 -2.69 14.41 -0.58
N ASN A 116 -3.62 15.26 -0.98
CA ASN A 116 -4.53 15.95 -0.07
C ASN A 116 -5.66 14.99 0.32
N THR A 117 -5.69 14.59 1.59
CA THR A 117 -6.73 13.68 2.10
C THR A 117 -7.97 14.42 2.56
N GLY A 118 -7.86 15.74 2.81
CA GLY A 118 -8.90 16.54 3.45
C GLY A 118 -9.17 16.19 4.91
N VAL A 119 -8.38 15.30 5.52
CA VAL A 119 -8.58 14.85 6.90
C VAL A 119 -8.10 15.91 7.88
N LEU A 120 -9.00 16.32 8.77
CA LEU A 120 -8.74 17.29 9.84
C LEU A 120 -9.03 16.66 11.20
N ASP A 121 -8.43 17.22 12.25
CA ASP A 121 -8.64 16.79 13.64
C ASP A 121 -8.49 15.28 13.86
N GLY A 122 -7.53 14.65 13.18
CA GLY A 122 -7.23 13.21 13.31
C GLY A 122 -8.28 12.28 12.69
N GLY A 123 -9.20 12.80 11.87
CA GLY A 123 -10.29 11.99 11.31
C GLY A 123 -11.52 11.93 12.22
N LYS A 124 -11.73 12.93 13.09
CA LYS A 124 -12.96 12.99 13.91
C LYS A 124 -14.21 13.34 13.11
N TRP A 125 -14.07 14.23 12.13
CA TRP A 125 -15.20 14.78 11.35
C TRP A 125 -14.98 14.70 9.85
N TYR A 126 -13.73 14.81 9.40
CA TYR A 126 -13.34 14.75 8.01
C TYR A 126 -12.45 13.54 7.86
N VAL A 127 -12.97 12.51 7.20
CA VAL A 127 -12.37 11.17 7.18
C VAL A 127 -12.08 10.77 5.75
N ALA A 128 -11.04 9.99 5.56
CA ALA A 128 -10.70 9.42 4.28
C ALA A 128 -9.99 8.09 4.48
N SER A 129 -10.08 7.23 3.47
CA SER A 129 -9.37 5.98 3.40
C SER A 129 -8.68 5.85 2.04
N GLY A 130 -7.71 4.95 1.92
CA GLY A 130 -7.12 4.68 0.61
C GLY A 130 -6.32 3.39 0.48
N ILE A 131 -6.18 2.96 -0.77
CA ILE A 131 -5.43 1.77 -1.17
C ILE A 131 -4.34 2.17 -2.16
N TYR A 132 -3.12 1.71 -1.88
CA TYR A 132 -1.98 1.81 -2.77
C TYR A 132 -1.85 0.58 -3.66
N LYS A 133 -1.43 0.76 -4.93
CA LYS A 133 -1.25 -0.33 -5.89
C LYS A 133 -0.03 -0.14 -6.82
N CYS A 134 0.77 -1.21 -6.99
CA CYS A 134 2.02 -1.26 -7.77
C CYS A 134 2.42 -2.68 -8.21
#